data_AF-A0A940KRP0-F1
#
_entry.id   AF-A0A940KRP0-F1
#
_cell.length_a   1.000
_cell.length_b   1.000
_cell.length_c   1.000
_cell.angle_alpha   90.00
_cell.angle_beta   90.00
_cell.angle_gamma   90.00
#
_symmetry.space_group_name_H-M   'P 1'
#
loop_
_entity.id
_entity.type
_entity.pdbx_description
1 polymer ?
#
loop_
_entity_poly.entity_id
_entity_poly.type
_entity_poly.pdbx_seq_one_letter_code
_entity_poly.pdbx_strand_id
1 'polypeptide(L)'
;MNVIDQLLRRSITEPFFKQHAGLFLFSFFILFGIQPSAVDLLQFHYSLILSILDSVSFFLIALGMWTTYTIKMNLFVRASFKKEAFDFIYLLNGVDENQHIRALIRIVVMMMSPVLVYGSVLVIVGVAHNLWFSVLMVIVAMSLLIGLSVFNIRKLIRNGKANQLMQKNSWGSLRPGLFSFLLQFVFRKQFITLLILKTVSFAALYFFAKTDNQVFEGRMLWLLFITVLTGHGIIIYRNFQFMENDLFFYRNLPVKRMHTLLSLLGIY
;
A
#
# COMPACT_ATOMS: atom_id res chain seq x y z
N MET A 1 -3.46 12.63 -25.40
CA MET A 1 -2.65 12.03 -24.31
C MET A 1 -1.63 11.13 -24.98
N ASN A 2 -0.33 11.23 -24.67
CA ASN A 2 0.68 10.38 -25.32
C ASN A 2 0.48 8.92 -24.91
N VAL A 3 0.76 7.98 -25.81
CA VAL A 3 0.63 6.53 -25.55
C VAL A 3 1.39 6.11 -24.29
N ILE A 4 2.57 6.70 -24.08
CA ILE A 4 3.41 6.49 -22.88
C ILE A 4 2.67 6.87 -21.60
N ASP A 5 1.98 8.01 -21.57
CA ASP A 5 1.24 8.46 -20.40
C ASP A 5 0.09 7.51 -20.06
N GLN A 6 -0.65 7.06 -21.09
CA GLN A 6 -1.78 6.15 -20.91
C GLN A 6 -1.31 4.81 -20.37
N LEU A 7 -0.22 4.31 -20.92
CA LEU A 7 0.40 3.05 -20.53
C LEU A 7 0.93 3.12 -19.10
N LEU A 8 1.64 4.19 -18.73
CA LEU A 8 2.12 4.36 -17.36
C LEU A 8 1.00 4.58 -16.34
N ARG A 9 -0.07 5.32 -16.71
CA ARG A 9 -1.23 5.52 -15.84
C ARG A 9 -1.93 4.18 -15.53
N ARG A 10 -2.19 3.37 -16.55
CA ARG A 10 -2.86 2.06 -16.39
C ARG A 10 -2.01 1.04 -15.65
N SER A 11 -0.70 1.10 -15.85
CA SER A 11 0.22 0.11 -15.26
C SER A 11 0.65 0.47 -13.84
N ILE A 12 0.76 1.76 -13.50
CA ILE A 12 1.32 2.21 -12.21
C ILE A 12 0.28 2.97 -11.37
N THR A 13 -0.33 4.02 -11.91
CA THR A 13 -1.22 4.89 -11.15
C THR A 13 -2.51 4.19 -10.74
N GLU A 14 -3.21 3.55 -11.69
CA GLU A 14 -4.48 2.87 -11.38
C GLU A 14 -4.30 1.70 -10.39
N PRO A 15 -3.29 0.82 -10.54
CA PRO A 15 -3.05 -0.25 -9.58
C PRO A 15 -2.64 0.27 -8.20
N PHE A 16 -1.93 1.40 -8.11
CA PHE A 16 -1.61 2.03 -6.84
C PHE A 16 -2.87 2.40 -6.06
N PHE A 17 -3.81 3.11 -6.70
CA PHE A 17 -5.07 3.49 -6.07
C PHE A 17 -5.95 2.28 -5.76
N LYS A 18 -6.03 1.31 -6.66
CA LYS A 18 -6.80 0.06 -6.41
C LYS A 18 -6.25 -0.72 -5.21
N GLN A 19 -4.93 -0.89 -5.12
CA GLN A 19 -4.29 -1.63 -4.02
C GLN A 19 -4.43 -0.91 -2.68
N HIS A 20 -4.51 0.43 -2.69
CA HIS A 20 -4.54 1.25 -1.49
C HIS A 20 -5.92 1.87 -1.21
N ALA A 21 -6.96 1.48 -1.96
CA ALA A 21 -8.30 2.03 -1.83
C ALA A 21 -8.84 1.96 -0.40
N GLY A 22 -8.63 0.82 0.29
CA GLY A 22 -9.03 0.66 1.68
C GLY A 22 -8.32 1.63 2.63
N LEU A 23 -7.04 1.93 2.41
CA LEU A 23 -6.31 2.92 3.20
C LEU A 23 -6.86 4.32 2.93
N PHE A 24 -7.11 4.67 1.67
CA PHE A 24 -7.68 5.97 1.32
C PHE A 24 -9.07 6.17 1.92
N LEU A 25 -9.92 5.15 1.85
CA LEU A 25 -11.26 5.18 2.43
C LEU A 25 -11.18 5.30 3.96
N PHE A 26 -10.28 4.56 4.60
CA PHE A 26 -10.05 4.66 6.04
C PHE A 26 -9.54 6.04 6.45
N SER A 27 -8.54 6.60 5.77
CA SER A 27 -8.04 7.95 6.03
C SER A 27 -9.11 9.01 5.80
N PHE A 28 -9.91 8.86 4.73
CA PHE A 28 -11.04 9.75 4.47
C PHE A 28 -12.07 9.68 5.60
N PHE A 29 -12.42 8.48 6.07
CA PHE A 29 -13.35 8.31 7.19
C PHE A 29 -12.82 8.94 8.49
N ILE A 30 -11.53 8.78 8.81
CA ILE A 30 -10.95 9.41 10.00
C ILE A 30 -10.96 10.94 9.89
N LEU A 31 -10.57 11.47 8.74
CA LEU A 31 -10.44 12.92 8.55
C LEU A 31 -11.78 13.63 8.39
N PHE A 32 -12.79 12.96 7.82
CA PHE A 32 -14.06 13.60 7.44
C PHE A 32 -15.30 12.98 8.11
N GLY A 33 -15.24 11.71 8.53
CA GLY A 33 -16.41 10.97 9.02
C GLY A 33 -16.59 10.96 10.55
N ILE A 34 -15.58 11.38 11.32
CA ILE A 34 -15.65 11.38 12.80
C ILE A 34 -16.46 12.57 13.33
N GLN A 35 -16.55 13.66 12.57
CA GLN A 35 -17.16 14.91 13.05
C GLN A 35 -18.70 14.84 12.98
N PRO A 36 -19.40 15.31 14.04
CA PRO A 36 -20.85 15.14 14.15
C PRO A 36 -21.65 16.04 13.22
N SER A 37 -21.09 17.18 12.79
CA SER A 37 -21.74 18.11 11.87
C SER A 37 -20.78 18.63 10.79
N ALA A 38 -21.33 19.12 9.69
CA ALA A 38 -20.54 19.74 8.61
C ALA A 38 -19.83 21.03 9.06
N VAL A 39 -20.39 21.75 10.04
CA VAL A 39 -19.78 22.97 10.60
C VAL A 39 -18.54 22.61 11.42
N ASP A 40 -18.66 21.60 12.30
CA ASP A 40 -17.54 21.13 13.12
C ASP A 40 -16.41 20.56 12.24
N LEU A 41 -16.78 19.86 11.16
CA LEU A 41 -15.85 19.37 10.16
C LEU A 41 -15.04 20.51 9.52
N LEU A 42 -15.71 21.55 9.03
CA LEU A 42 -15.06 22.70 8.42
C LEU A 42 -14.17 23.42 9.42
N GLN A 43 -14.65 23.65 10.65
CA GLN A 43 -13.89 24.31 11.70
C GLN A 43 -12.66 23.51 12.11
N PHE A 44 -12.77 22.19 12.22
CA PHE A 44 -11.64 21.30 12.49
C PHE A 44 -10.56 21.40 11.42
N HIS A 45 -10.92 21.24 10.13
CA HIS A 45 -9.96 21.33 9.03
C HIS A 45 -9.35 22.72 8.91
N TYR A 46 -10.16 23.78 9.09
CA TYR A 46 -9.68 25.14 9.05
C TYR A 46 -8.67 25.43 10.17
N SER A 47 -8.96 24.99 11.39
CA SER A 47 -8.04 25.12 12.54
C SER A 47 -6.75 24.33 12.32
N LEU A 48 -6.84 23.14 11.71
CA LEU A 48 -5.68 22.31 11.36
C LEU A 48 -4.82 22.99 10.28
N ILE A 49 -5.44 23.58 9.26
CA ILE A 49 -4.78 24.34 8.19
C ILE A 49 -4.01 25.52 8.77
N LEU A 50 -4.66 26.34 9.61
CA LEU A 50 -4.02 27.47 10.27
C LEU A 50 -2.87 27.00 11.18
N SER A 51 -3.08 25.92 11.94
CA SER A 51 -2.01 25.35 12.78
C SER A 51 -0.78 24.94 11.96
N ILE A 52 -0.98 24.31 10.80
CA ILE A 52 0.10 23.93 9.87
C ILE A 52 0.82 25.16 9.32
N LEU A 53 0.10 26.25 9.06
CA LEU A 53 0.67 27.48 8.50
C LEU A 53 1.38 28.33 9.56
N ASP A 54 0.88 28.39 10.78
CA ASP A 54 1.39 29.28 11.84
C ASP A 54 2.44 28.61 12.75
N SER A 55 2.41 27.28 12.88
CA SER A 55 3.30 26.55 13.78
C SER A 55 4.28 25.64 13.03
N VAL A 56 5.58 25.85 13.28
CA VAL A 56 6.66 25.00 12.76
C VAL A 56 6.46 23.54 13.17
N SER A 57 5.99 23.27 14.39
CA SER A 57 5.76 21.90 14.86
C SER A 57 4.68 21.18 14.05
N PHE A 58 3.54 21.85 13.81
CA PHE A 58 2.47 21.28 12.99
C PHE A 58 2.87 21.15 11.52
N PHE A 59 3.65 22.10 10.99
CA PHE A 59 4.24 21.99 9.66
C PHE A 59 5.15 20.76 9.53
N LEU A 60 6.05 20.53 10.49
CA LEU A 60 6.95 19.37 10.49
C LEU A 60 6.18 18.06 10.60
N ILE A 61 5.10 18.01 11.38
CA ILE A 61 4.21 16.85 11.46
C ILE A 61 3.56 16.58 10.08
N ALA A 62 2.99 17.60 9.44
CA ALA A 62 2.39 17.48 8.11
C ALA A 62 3.42 17.02 7.07
N LEU A 63 4.62 17.60 7.09
CA LEU A 63 5.74 17.22 6.23
C LEU A 63 6.16 15.76 6.46
N GLY A 64 6.21 15.30 7.71
CA GLY A 64 6.49 13.91 8.06
C GLY A 64 5.45 12.94 7.48
N MET A 65 4.16 13.30 7.55
CA MET A 65 3.09 12.51 6.94
C MET A 65 3.21 12.47 5.42
N TRP A 66 3.42 13.62 4.76
CA TRP A 66 3.60 13.70 3.30
C TRP A 66 4.84 12.93 2.83
N THR A 67 5.93 12.99 3.61
CA THR A 67 7.16 12.23 3.33
C THR A 67 6.91 10.73 3.44
N THR A 68 6.23 10.27 4.50
CA THR A 68 5.87 8.86 4.68
C THR A 68 5.00 8.35 3.53
N TYR A 69 4.02 9.14 3.11
CA TYR A 69 3.20 8.85 1.95
C TYR A 69 4.05 8.74 0.67
N THR A 70 4.96 9.69 0.45
CA THR A 70 5.87 9.72 -0.70
C THR A 70 6.81 8.52 -0.72
N ILE A 71 7.33 8.09 0.43
CA ILE A 71 8.13 6.88 0.56
C ILE A 71 7.30 5.65 0.17
N LYS A 72 6.08 5.53 0.69
CA LYS A 72 5.18 4.42 0.37
C LYS A 72 4.87 4.35 -1.13
N MET A 73 4.63 5.50 -1.77
CA MET A 73 4.46 5.61 -3.21
C MET A 73 5.70 5.10 -3.97
N ASN A 74 6.90 5.57 -3.61
CA ASN A 74 8.16 5.14 -4.24
C ASN A 74 8.42 3.63 -4.05
N LEU A 75 8.13 3.08 -2.87
CA LEU A 75 8.24 1.64 -2.61
C LEU A 75 7.29 0.82 -3.47
N PHE A 76 6.06 1.30 -3.68
CA PHE A 76 5.11 0.67 -4.58
C PHE A 76 5.62 0.66 -6.03
N VAL A 77 6.14 1.80 -6.53
CA VAL A 77 6.70 1.88 -7.89
C VAL A 77 7.88 0.91 -8.04
N ARG A 78 8.80 0.90 -7.07
CA ARG A 78 9.93 -0.02 -7.03
C ARG A 78 9.48 -1.49 -7.02
N ALA A 79 8.47 -1.84 -6.25
CA ALA A 79 7.93 -3.19 -6.21
C ALA A 79 7.24 -3.59 -7.53
N SER A 80 6.62 -2.63 -8.21
CA SER A 80 5.97 -2.85 -9.51
C SER A 80 6.99 -3.12 -10.61
N PHE A 81 8.07 -2.33 -10.67
CA PHE A 81 9.13 -2.49 -11.69
C PHE A 81 9.97 -3.76 -11.49
N LYS A 82 9.83 -4.44 -10.34
CA LYS A 82 10.46 -5.76 -10.11
C LYS A 82 9.69 -6.92 -10.75
N LYS A 83 8.45 -6.72 -11.18
CA LYS A 83 7.64 -7.77 -11.80
C LYS A 83 8.00 -7.88 -13.27
N GLU A 84 8.13 -9.11 -13.78
CA GLU A 84 8.44 -9.38 -15.19
C GLU A 84 7.43 -8.75 -16.15
N ALA A 85 6.16 -8.69 -15.75
CA ALA A 85 5.09 -8.02 -16.51
C ALA A 85 5.37 -6.51 -16.77
N PHE A 86 6.33 -5.90 -16.09
CA PHE A 86 6.70 -4.49 -16.21
C PHE A 86 8.02 -4.28 -16.96
N ASP A 87 8.57 -5.30 -17.61
CA ASP A 87 9.82 -5.20 -18.37
C ASP A 87 9.75 -4.17 -19.50
N PHE A 88 8.55 -3.91 -20.05
CA PHE A 88 8.32 -2.86 -21.03
C PHE A 88 8.73 -1.46 -20.54
N ILE A 89 8.79 -1.22 -19.22
CA ILE A 89 9.19 0.08 -18.65
C ILE A 89 10.63 0.43 -19.01
N TYR A 90 11.49 -0.56 -19.19
CA TYR A 90 12.88 -0.32 -19.58
C TYR A 90 13.01 0.14 -21.03
N LEU A 91 12.00 -0.09 -21.88
CA LEU A 91 11.95 0.47 -23.23
C LEU A 91 11.80 2.00 -23.22
N LEU A 92 11.37 2.60 -22.10
CA LEU A 92 11.31 4.06 -21.94
C LEU A 92 12.69 4.72 -21.96
N ASN A 93 13.77 3.97 -21.76
CA ASN A 93 15.13 4.49 -21.92
C ASN A 93 15.45 4.87 -23.37
N GLY A 94 14.70 4.36 -24.36
CA GLY A 94 14.85 4.75 -25.77
C GLY A 94 14.06 5.99 -26.17
N VAL A 95 13.29 6.59 -25.25
CA VAL A 95 12.49 7.79 -25.49
C VAL A 95 13.34 9.05 -25.22
N ASP A 96 13.07 10.12 -25.96
CA ASP A 96 13.66 11.44 -25.71
C ASP A 96 13.54 11.86 -24.23
N GLU A 97 14.63 12.41 -23.70
CA GLU A 97 14.78 12.69 -22.26
C GLU A 97 13.70 13.66 -21.74
N ASN A 98 13.34 14.67 -22.54
CA ASN A 98 12.30 15.63 -22.17
C ASN A 98 10.91 15.00 -22.12
N GLN A 99 10.64 14.02 -22.99
CA GLN A 99 9.38 13.28 -22.96
C GLN A 99 9.34 12.32 -21.77
N HIS A 100 10.46 11.67 -21.48
CA HIS A 100 10.61 10.78 -20.33
C HIS A 100 10.38 11.51 -19.00
N ILE A 101 11.07 12.63 -18.77
CA ILE A 101 10.92 13.42 -17.53
C ILE A 101 9.48 13.94 -17.38
N ARG A 102 8.86 14.45 -18.45
CA ARG A 102 7.47 14.94 -18.41
C ARG A 102 6.48 13.81 -18.06
N ALA A 103 6.67 12.62 -18.62
CA ALA A 103 5.83 11.47 -18.29
C ALA A 103 5.98 11.07 -16.81
N LEU A 104 7.21 11.02 -16.29
CA LEU A 104 7.48 10.72 -14.88
C LEU A 104 6.85 11.75 -13.93
N ILE A 105 6.99 13.04 -14.23
CA ILE A 105 6.37 14.11 -13.43
C ILE A 105 4.85 13.90 -13.39
N ARG A 106 4.19 13.62 -14.52
CA ARG A 106 2.74 13.39 -14.56
C ARG A 106 2.31 12.24 -13.65
N ILE A 107 3.01 11.12 -13.70
CA ILE A 107 2.67 9.94 -12.88
C ILE A 107 2.86 10.23 -11.40
N VAL A 108 3.98 10.86 -11.02
CA VAL A 108 4.25 11.26 -9.64
C VAL A 108 3.19 12.24 -9.15
N VAL A 109 2.85 13.27 -9.92
CA VAL A 109 1.78 14.22 -9.60
C VAL A 109 0.43 13.53 -9.44
N MET A 110 0.06 12.62 -10.34
CA MET A 110 -1.20 11.87 -10.23
C MET A 110 -1.24 11.00 -8.98
N MET A 111 -0.15 10.29 -8.66
CA MET A 111 -0.06 9.46 -7.45
C MET A 111 0.01 10.29 -6.17
N MET A 112 0.57 11.50 -6.22
CA MET A 112 0.62 12.46 -5.12
C MET A 112 -0.65 13.30 -4.98
N SER A 113 -1.68 13.06 -5.80
CA SER A 113 -2.91 13.87 -5.79
C SER A 113 -3.55 14.08 -4.42
N PRO A 114 -3.62 13.11 -3.47
CA PRO A 114 -4.20 13.38 -2.15
C PRO A 114 -3.44 14.46 -1.37
N VAL A 115 -2.11 14.46 -1.46
CA VAL A 115 -1.24 15.44 -0.81
C VAL A 115 -1.33 16.79 -1.51
N LEU A 116 -1.34 16.79 -2.84
CA LEU A 116 -1.40 18.02 -3.65
C LEU A 116 -2.74 18.74 -3.49
N VAL A 117 -3.85 18.00 -3.43
CA VAL A 117 -5.17 18.59 -3.17
C VAL A 117 -5.15 19.29 -1.82
N TYR A 118 -4.71 18.61 -0.75
CA TYR A 118 -4.71 19.22 0.59
C TYR A 118 -3.79 20.44 0.68
N GLY A 119 -2.56 20.37 0.16
CA GLY A 119 -1.70 21.55 0.24
C GLY A 119 -1.99 22.65 -0.77
N SER A 120 -2.77 22.39 -1.83
CA SER A 120 -3.37 23.48 -2.61
C SER A 120 -4.33 24.32 -1.76
N VAL A 121 -5.09 23.68 -0.86
CA VAL A 121 -5.94 24.38 0.11
C VAL A 121 -5.10 25.17 1.12
N LEU A 122 -4.00 24.58 1.63
CA LEU A 122 -3.05 25.31 2.49
C LEU A 122 -2.50 26.58 1.81
N VAL A 123 -2.13 26.49 0.53
CA VAL A 123 -1.64 27.64 -0.24
C VAL A 123 -2.72 28.71 -0.37
N ILE A 124 -3.95 28.33 -0.73
CA ILE A 124 -5.07 29.27 -0.87
C ILE A 124 -5.35 29.99 0.45
N VAL A 125 -5.45 29.25 1.57
CA VAL A 125 -5.73 29.83 2.89
C VAL A 125 -4.55 30.68 3.38
N GLY A 126 -3.31 30.24 3.15
CA GLY A 126 -2.13 30.99 3.54
C GLY A 126 -1.99 32.32 2.78
N VAL A 127 -2.33 32.35 1.49
CA VAL A 127 -2.39 33.59 0.71
C VAL A 127 -3.49 34.51 1.26
N ALA A 128 -4.67 33.97 1.56
CA ALA A 128 -5.77 34.75 2.14
C ALA A 128 -5.42 35.41 3.49
N HIS A 129 -4.52 34.80 4.28
CA HIS A 129 -4.04 35.31 5.56
C HIS A 129 -2.71 36.06 5.48
N ASN A 130 -2.18 36.32 4.27
CA ASN A 130 -0.88 36.97 4.05
C ASN A 130 0.33 36.22 4.67
N LEU A 131 0.22 34.90 4.87
CA LEU A 131 1.28 34.05 5.43
C LEU A 131 2.28 33.59 4.35
N TRP A 132 2.90 34.54 3.67
CA TRP A 132 3.75 34.29 2.49
C TRP A 132 4.92 33.34 2.75
N PHE A 133 5.54 33.43 3.92
CA PHE A 133 6.65 32.55 4.30
C PHE A 133 6.21 31.09 4.40
N SER A 134 5.09 30.83 5.10
CA SER A 134 4.55 29.48 5.25
C SER A 134 4.06 28.90 3.92
N VAL A 135 3.45 29.73 3.06
CA VAL A 135 3.08 29.34 1.69
C VAL A 135 4.31 28.92 0.88
N LEU A 136 5.39 29.70 0.92
CA LEU A 136 6.65 29.37 0.25
C LEU A 136 7.20 28.04 0.76
N MET A 137 7.19 27.81 2.07
CA MET A 137 7.64 26.55 2.68
C MET A 137 6.83 25.34 2.20
N VAL A 138 5.50 25.46 2.09
CA VAL A 138 4.64 24.40 1.54
C VAL A 138 4.99 24.11 0.07
N ILE A 139 5.12 25.14 -0.77
CA ILE A 139 5.44 24.98 -2.20
C ILE A 139 6.81 24.32 -2.39
N VAL A 140 7.83 24.77 -1.63
CA VAL A 140 9.17 24.20 -1.68
C VAL A 140 9.16 22.75 -1.23
N ALA A 141 8.48 22.43 -0.13
CA ALA A 141 8.35 21.05 0.36
C ALA A 141 7.69 20.13 -0.67
N MET A 142 6.60 20.56 -1.31
CA MET A 142 5.93 19.77 -2.34
C MET A 142 6.81 19.56 -3.57
N SER A 143 7.46 20.62 -4.04
CA SER A 143 8.36 20.57 -5.19
C SER A 143 9.54 19.63 -4.93
N LEU A 144 10.09 19.66 -3.72
CA LEU A 144 11.15 18.76 -3.28
C LEU A 144 10.70 17.29 -3.29
N LEU A 145 9.53 16.99 -2.71
CA LEU A 145 9.01 15.62 -2.65
C LEU A 145 8.71 15.05 -4.06
N ILE A 146 8.16 15.87 -4.95
CA ILE A 146 7.96 15.51 -6.36
C ILE A 146 9.31 15.27 -7.04
N GLY A 147 10.24 16.22 -6.93
CA GLY A 147 11.56 16.16 -7.57
C GLY A 147 12.36 14.94 -7.14
N LEU A 148 12.41 14.66 -5.83
CA LEU A 148 13.07 13.47 -5.28
C LEU A 148 12.44 12.17 -5.78
N SER A 149 11.10 12.12 -5.88
CA SER A 149 10.40 10.95 -6.40
C SER A 149 10.69 10.71 -7.88
N VAL A 150 10.64 11.76 -8.70
CA VAL A 150 10.99 11.68 -10.13
C VAL A 150 12.43 11.22 -10.30
N PHE A 151 13.36 11.79 -9.53
CA PHE A 151 14.77 11.41 -9.54
C PHE A 151 14.97 9.94 -9.17
N ASN A 152 14.33 9.48 -8.09
CA ASN A 152 14.41 8.08 -7.64
C ASN A 152 13.86 7.10 -8.67
N ILE A 153 12.71 7.40 -9.27
CA ILE A 153 12.10 6.55 -10.29
C ILE A 153 12.97 6.53 -11.55
N ARG A 154 13.45 7.68 -12.01
CA ARG A 154 14.37 7.77 -13.16
C ARG A 154 15.63 6.95 -12.96
N LYS A 155 16.26 7.05 -11.78
CA LYS A 155 17.42 6.23 -11.40
C LYS A 155 17.09 4.73 -11.43
N LEU A 156 15.89 4.35 -11.03
CA LEU A 156 15.44 2.96 -11.02
C LEU A 156 15.23 2.39 -12.43
N ILE A 157 14.69 3.20 -13.36
CA ILE A 157 14.53 2.82 -14.77
C ILE A 157 15.90 2.71 -15.46
N ARG A 158 16.79 3.69 -15.22
CA ARG A 158 18.12 3.73 -15.84
C ARG A 158 19.02 2.58 -15.38
N ASN A 159 18.96 2.20 -14.11
CA ASN A 159 19.79 1.13 -13.56
C ASN A 159 19.31 -0.28 -13.96
N GLY A 160 18.15 -0.41 -14.63
CA GLY A 160 17.69 -1.67 -15.17
C GLY A 160 17.52 -2.79 -14.14
N LYS A 161 17.56 -4.04 -14.62
CA LYS A 161 17.61 -5.25 -13.78
C LYS A 161 18.99 -5.52 -13.16
N ALA A 162 20.01 -4.69 -13.42
CA ALA A 162 21.35 -4.92 -12.87
C ALA A 162 21.37 -4.96 -11.32
N ASN A 163 20.46 -4.22 -10.67
CA ASN A 163 20.27 -4.28 -9.21
C ASN A 163 19.41 -5.46 -8.71
N GLN A 164 18.81 -6.26 -9.60
CA GLN A 164 17.96 -7.40 -9.22
C GLN A 164 18.75 -8.70 -9.11
N LEU A 165 19.85 -8.84 -9.86
CA LEU A 165 20.71 -10.04 -9.83
C LEU A 165 21.61 -10.12 -8.58
N MET A 166 21.71 -9.05 -7.79
CA MET A 166 22.59 -8.97 -6.62
C MET A 166 21.95 -9.42 -5.29
N GLN A 167 20.73 -9.97 -5.29
CA GLN A 167 20.15 -10.52 -4.06
C GLN A 167 20.47 -12.02 -3.93
N LYS A 168 21.76 -12.31 -3.72
CA LYS A 168 22.26 -13.66 -3.42
C LYS A 168 21.81 -14.04 -2.01
N ASN A 169 20.62 -14.64 -1.88
CA ASN A 169 20.20 -15.28 -0.64
C ASN A 169 21.08 -16.52 -0.40
N SER A 170 22.07 -16.38 0.48
CA SER A 170 23.01 -17.42 0.89
C SER A 170 22.44 -18.32 2.00
N TRP A 171 21.18 -18.74 1.89
CA TRP A 171 20.59 -19.65 2.88
C TRP A 171 20.63 -21.07 2.32
N GLY A 172 21.26 -21.95 3.10
CA GLY A 172 21.64 -23.31 2.71
C GLY A 172 20.51 -24.11 2.09
N SER A 173 20.89 -24.85 1.05
CA SER A 173 20.08 -25.82 0.30
C SER A 173 19.57 -26.95 1.21
N LEU A 174 18.47 -26.70 1.91
CA LEU A 174 17.53 -27.76 2.27
C LEU A 174 16.54 -27.84 1.12
N ARG A 175 16.34 -29.04 0.55
CA ARG A 175 15.33 -29.30 -0.49
C ARG A 175 13.95 -29.04 0.13
N PRO A 176 13.30 -27.89 -0.10
CA PRO A 176 12.09 -27.57 0.63
C PRO A 176 10.96 -28.42 0.05
N GLY A 177 10.30 -29.23 0.88
CA GLY A 177 9.04 -29.87 0.50
C GLY A 177 7.94 -28.81 0.28
N LEU A 178 6.83 -29.18 -0.35
CA LEU A 178 5.72 -28.24 -0.62
C LEU A 178 5.21 -27.54 0.66
N PHE A 179 5.19 -28.26 1.79
CA PHE A 179 4.88 -27.66 3.10
C PHE A 179 5.80 -26.48 3.44
N SER A 180 7.11 -26.62 3.22
CA SER A 180 8.08 -25.56 3.51
C SER A 180 7.90 -24.35 2.58
N PHE A 181 7.60 -24.59 1.30
CA PHE A 181 7.30 -23.51 0.35
C PHE A 181 6.05 -22.74 0.74
N LEU A 182 4.96 -23.43 1.07
CA LEU A 182 3.72 -22.80 1.50
C LEU A 182 3.89 -22.08 2.84
N LEU A 183 4.59 -22.68 3.81
CA LEU A 183 4.92 -22.04 5.08
C LEU A 183 5.71 -20.74 4.85
N GLN A 184 6.75 -20.79 4.02
CA GLN A 184 7.54 -19.62 3.67
C GLN A 184 6.72 -18.57 2.94
N PHE A 185 5.79 -18.97 2.07
CA PHE A 185 4.87 -18.06 1.41
C PHE A 185 3.95 -17.37 2.41
N VAL A 186 3.35 -18.11 3.35
CA VAL A 186 2.51 -17.54 4.41
C VAL A 186 3.30 -16.54 5.24
N PHE A 187 4.48 -16.88 5.73
CA PHE A 187 5.29 -16.00 6.57
C PHE A 187 5.95 -14.83 5.82
N ARG A 188 6.22 -14.93 4.51
CA ARG A 188 6.85 -13.84 3.76
C ARG A 188 5.86 -12.93 3.04
N LYS A 189 4.73 -13.46 2.59
CA LYS A 189 3.75 -12.73 1.76
C LYS A 189 2.43 -12.47 2.48
N GLN A 190 2.08 -13.28 3.48
CA GLN A 190 0.79 -13.18 4.16
C GLN A 190 0.89 -12.92 5.67
N PHE A 191 2.09 -12.69 6.20
CA PHE A 191 2.29 -12.54 7.65
C PHE A 191 1.39 -11.47 8.27
N ILE A 192 1.26 -10.31 7.61
CA ILE A 192 0.39 -9.23 8.08
C ILE A 192 -1.08 -9.67 8.07
N THR A 193 -1.52 -10.33 6.98
CA THR A 193 -2.89 -10.85 6.89
C THR A 193 -3.17 -11.88 7.98
N LEU A 194 -2.23 -12.81 8.21
CA LEU A 194 -2.33 -13.82 9.26
C LEU A 194 -2.37 -13.18 10.65
N LEU A 195 -1.49 -12.21 10.91
CA LEU A 195 -1.42 -11.51 12.18
C LEU A 195 -2.72 -10.77 12.48
N ILE A 196 -3.25 -9.98 11.52
CA ILE A 196 -4.54 -9.31 11.66
C ILE A 196 -5.63 -10.34 11.96
N LEU A 197 -5.69 -11.43 11.20
CA LEU A 197 -6.73 -12.44 11.35
C LEU A 197 -6.68 -13.12 12.71
N LYS A 198 -5.47 -13.50 13.16
CA LYS A 198 -5.25 -14.11 14.48
C LYS A 198 -5.58 -13.11 15.59
N THR A 199 -5.14 -11.86 15.49
CA THR A 199 -5.46 -10.81 16.48
C THR A 199 -6.96 -10.60 16.57
N VAL A 200 -7.68 -10.48 15.45
CA VAL A 200 -9.15 -10.35 15.44
C VAL A 200 -9.80 -11.59 16.04
N SER A 201 -9.33 -12.79 15.70
CA SER A 201 -9.87 -14.05 16.24
C SER A 201 -9.67 -14.17 17.75
N PHE A 202 -8.48 -13.85 18.25
CA PHE A 202 -8.18 -13.86 19.68
C PHE A 202 -8.93 -12.75 20.42
N ALA A 203 -9.03 -11.55 19.86
CA ALA A 203 -9.83 -10.47 20.43
C ALA A 203 -11.30 -10.86 20.52
N ALA A 204 -11.83 -11.52 19.49
CA ALA A 204 -13.19 -12.00 19.45
C ALA A 204 -13.45 -13.11 20.49
N LEU A 205 -12.53 -14.08 20.62
CA LEU A 205 -12.59 -15.12 21.66
C LEU A 205 -12.43 -14.55 23.07
N TYR A 206 -11.53 -13.58 23.26
CA TYR A 206 -11.30 -12.93 24.55
C TYR A 206 -12.53 -12.11 24.97
N PHE A 207 -13.08 -11.33 24.04
CA PHE A 207 -14.28 -10.55 24.26
C PHE A 207 -15.46 -11.47 24.61
N PHE A 208 -15.59 -12.62 23.93
CA PHE A 208 -16.56 -13.64 24.29
C PHE A 208 -16.34 -14.20 25.70
N ALA A 209 -15.12 -14.61 26.04
CA ALA A 209 -14.81 -15.20 27.35
C ALA A 209 -15.01 -14.24 28.52
N LYS A 210 -14.92 -12.93 28.28
CA LYS A 210 -15.02 -11.89 29.33
C LYS A 210 -16.43 -11.30 29.47
N THR A 211 -17.25 -11.40 28.43
CA THR A 211 -18.58 -10.78 28.44
C THR A 211 -19.61 -11.73 29.04
N ASP A 212 -20.47 -11.20 29.90
CA ASP A 212 -21.47 -12.00 30.62
C ASP A 212 -22.56 -12.53 29.68
N ASN A 213 -23.02 -13.77 29.90
CA ASN A 213 -23.95 -14.48 29.02
C ASN A 213 -25.33 -13.81 28.89
N GLN A 214 -25.63 -12.85 29.77
CA GLN A 214 -26.90 -12.10 29.76
C GLN A 214 -26.94 -11.00 28.71
N VAL A 215 -25.80 -10.52 28.22
CA VAL A 215 -25.70 -9.39 27.28
C VAL A 215 -25.67 -9.85 25.82
N PHE A 216 -25.25 -11.09 25.55
CA PHE A 216 -25.07 -11.61 24.18
C PHE A 216 -26.14 -12.64 23.81
N GLU A 217 -26.96 -12.30 22.82
CA GLU A 217 -27.80 -13.27 22.15
C GLU A 217 -26.93 -14.25 21.35
N GLY A 218 -27.24 -15.55 21.39
CA GLY A 218 -26.49 -16.59 20.67
C GLY A 218 -26.34 -16.34 19.16
N ARG A 219 -27.19 -15.50 18.56
CA ARG A 219 -27.09 -15.07 17.15
C ARG A 219 -25.82 -14.26 16.88
N MET A 220 -25.43 -13.39 17.80
CA MET A 220 -24.25 -12.53 17.65
C MET A 220 -22.95 -13.35 17.72
N LEU A 221 -22.98 -14.47 18.47
CA LEU A 221 -21.89 -15.46 18.49
C LEU A 221 -21.73 -16.17 17.15
N TRP A 222 -22.83 -16.62 16.55
CA TRP A 222 -22.79 -17.24 15.23
C TRP A 222 -22.29 -16.28 14.16
N LEU A 223 -22.70 -15.02 14.20
CA LEU A 223 -22.20 -13.99 13.29
C LEU A 223 -20.69 -13.77 13.42
N LEU A 224 -20.20 -13.66 14.65
CA LEU A 224 -18.79 -13.48 14.93
C LEU A 224 -17.98 -14.72 14.51
N PHE A 225 -18.47 -15.92 14.79
CA PHE A 225 -17.85 -17.18 14.37
C PHE A 225 -17.77 -17.31 12.85
N ILE A 226 -18.88 -17.06 12.13
CA ILE A 226 -18.92 -17.09 10.65
C ILE A 226 -17.98 -16.04 10.06
N THR A 227 -17.90 -14.85 10.67
CA THR A 227 -16.99 -13.78 10.21
C THR A 227 -15.53 -14.19 10.34
N VAL A 228 -15.15 -14.76 11.48
CA VAL A 228 -13.79 -15.29 11.73
C VAL A 228 -13.49 -16.46 10.78
N LEU A 229 -14.43 -17.38 10.59
CA LEU A 229 -14.29 -18.52 9.69
C LEU A 229 -14.09 -18.07 8.23
N THR A 230 -14.89 -17.10 7.78
CA THR A 230 -14.78 -16.50 6.44
C THR A 230 -13.43 -15.82 6.26
N GLY A 231 -12.96 -15.12 7.29
CA GLY A 231 -11.61 -14.54 7.32
C GLY A 231 -10.51 -15.59 7.09
N HIS A 232 -10.61 -16.76 7.74
CA HIS A 232 -9.63 -17.84 7.56
C HIS A 232 -9.69 -18.42 6.14
N GLY A 233 -10.88 -18.43 5.51
CA GLY A 233 -11.06 -18.80 4.10
C GLY A 233 -10.22 -17.97 3.12
N ILE A 234 -9.91 -16.70 3.44
CA ILE A 234 -9.05 -15.85 2.59
C ILE A 234 -7.62 -16.41 2.51
N ILE A 235 -7.10 -16.97 3.60
CA ILE A 235 -5.76 -17.57 3.65
C ILE A 235 -5.73 -18.84 2.80
N ILE A 236 -6.78 -19.68 2.89
CA ILE A 236 -6.99 -20.87 2.04
C ILE A 236 -6.97 -20.49 0.57
N TYR A 237 -7.83 -19.54 0.19
CA TYR A 237 -7.94 -19.09 -1.18
C TYR A 237 -6.60 -18.60 -1.73
N ARG A 238 -5.86 -17.78 -0.98
CA ARG A 238 -4.58 -17.26 -1.46
C ARG A 238 -3.48 -18.31 -1.54
N ASN A 239 -3.47 -19.31 -0.67
CA ASN A 239 -2.53 -20.44 -0.77
C ASN A 239 -2.83 -21.29 -2.02
N PHE A 240 -4.12 -21.53 -2.33
CA PHE A 240 -4.51 -22.16 -3.59
C PHE A 240 -4.11 -21.32 -4.81
N GLN A 241 -4.35 -20.01 -4.76
CA GLN A 241 -3.96 -19.09 -5.83
C GLN A 241 -2.44 -19.09 -6.08
N PHE A 242 -1.64 -19.18 -5.03
CA PHE A 242 -0.18 -19.30 -5.13
C PHE A 242 0.24 -20.63 -5.76
N MET A 243 -0.34 -21.75 -5.34
CA MET A 243 -0.06 -23.04 -5.97
C MET A 243 -0.38 -23.05 -7.46
N GLU A 244 -1.50 -22.43 -7.85
CA GLU A 244 -1.97 -22.43 -9.23
C GLU A 244 -1.12 -21.53 -10.14
N ASN A 245 -0.83 -20.31 -9.69
CA ASN A 245 -0.18 -19.30 -10.54
C ASN A 245 1.35 -19.33 -10.46
N ASP A 246 1.90 -19.57 -9.26
CA ASP A 246 3.35 -19.45 -9.03
C ASP A 246 4.05 -20.81 -8.97
N LEU A 247 3.32 -21.90 -8.66
CA LEU A 247 3.85 -23.28 -8.61
C LEU A 247 3.27 -24.18 -9.72
N PHE A 248 3.02 -23.64 -10.91
CA PHE A 248 2.45 -24.42 -12.02
C PHE A 248 3.27 -25.68 -12.38
N PHE A 249 4.61 -25.64 -12.19
CA PHE A 249 5.50 -26.79 -12.41
C PHE A 249 5.23 -27.96 -11.45
N TYR A 250 4.65 -27.68 -10.27
CA TYR A 250 4.38 -28.69 -9.25
C TYR A 250 3.36 -29.72 -9.73
N ARG A 251 2.47 -29.35 -10.66
CA ARG A 251 1.50 -30.26 -11.28
C ARG A 251 2.14 -31.39 -12.08
N ASN A 252 3.34 -31.15 -12.61
CA ASN A 252 4.08 -32.11 -13.42
C ASN A 252 5.05 -32.96 -12.59
N LEU A 253 5.15 -32.72 -11.27
CA LEU A 253 5.99 -33.53 -10.40
C LEU A 253 5.26 -34.82 -10.01
N PRO A 254 5.99 -35.95 -9.88
CA PRO A 254 5.42 -37.24 -9.47
C PRO A 254 5.12 -37.27 -7.96
N VAL A 255 4.30 -36.34 -7.49
CA VAL A 255 3.93 -36.22 -6.06
C VAL A 255 2.59 -36.89 -5.82
N LYS A 256 2.52 -37.68 -4.74
CA LYS A 256 1.28 -38.33 -4.33
C LYS A 256 0.25 -37.28 -3.90
N ARG A 257 -1.00 -37.42 -4.34
CA ARG A 257 -2.11 -36.50 -3.99
C ARG A 257 -2.28 -36.33 -2.48
N MET A 258 -2.14 -37.41 -1.72
CA MET A 258 -2.23 -37.38 -0.24
C MET A 258 -1.15 -36.52 0.41
N HIS A 259 0.07 -36.52 -0.13
CA HIS A 259 1.15 -35.67 0.39
C HIS A 259 0.81 -34.18 0.20
N THR A 260 0.20 -33.84 -0.93
CA THR A 260 -0.23 -32.46 -1.22
C THR A 260 -1.34 -32.03 -0.26
N LEU A 261 -2.33 -32.89 -0.02
CA LEU A 261 -3.41 -32.62 0.94
C LEU A 261 -2.89 -32.45 2.37
N LEU A 262 -1.99 -33.34 2.82
CA LEU A 262 -1.39 -33.25 4.16
C LEU A 262 -0.56 -31.98 4.33
N SER A 263 0.18 -31.57 3.31
CA SER A 263 0.94 -30.32 3.37
C SER A 263 0.06 -29.06 3.34
N LEU A 264 -1.15 -29.13 2.77
CA LEU A 264 -2.12 -28.04 2.87
C LEU A 264 -2.75 -28.01 4.26
N LEU A 265 -3.13 -29.18 4.80
CA LEU A 265 -3.71 -29.30 6.13
C LEU A 265 -2.75 -28.82 7.23
N GLY A 266 -1.47 -29.16 7.16
CA GLY A 266 -0.50 -28.79 8.20
C GLY A 266 -0.26 -27.29 8.37
N ILE A 267 -0.81 -26.45 7.49
CA ILE A 267 -0.65 -24.98 7.52
C ILE A 267 -1.84 -24.30 8.22
N TYR A 268 -2.96 -25.00 8.37
CA TYR A 268 -4.19 -24.51 9.01
C TYR A 268 -4.34 -25.08 10.41
#